data_AF-A0A3C0M9U1-F1
#
_entry.id   AF-A0A3C0M9U1-F1
#
_cell.length_a   1.000
_cell.length_b   1.000
_cell.length_c   1.000
_cell.angle_alpha   90.00
_cell.angle_beta   90.00
_cell.angle_gamma   90.00
#
_symmetry.space_group_name_H-M   'P 1'
#
loop_
_entity.id
_entity.type
_entity.pdbx_description
1 polymer ?
#
loop_
_entity_poly.entity_id
_entity_poly.type
_entity_poly.pdbx_seq_one_letter_code
_entity_poly.pdbx_strand_id
1 'polypeptide(L)'
;TDMIWTVIAPRTQTIVGSTRYLNMALSDKRVEIGYTWYARSAWGGAINPACKYLLCTYGFETLMLNRIELKTDARNARSRAAIAKLGARQEGIFRQHMIVQGGHIRDTVYFSVIAPEWPEVKARLLTRLAEAG
;
A
#
# COMPACT_ATOMS: atom_id res chain seq x y z
N THR A 1 -3.21 8.21 -15.25
CA THR A 1 -4.19 8.89 -14.37
C THR A 1 -4.08 8.28 -12.99
N ASP A 2 -4.16 9.09 -11.94
CA ASP A 2 -4.12 8.64 -10.55
C ASP A 2 -5.55 8.62 -9.98
N MET A 3 -5.82 7.71 -9.03
CA MET A 3 -7.04 7.72 -8.22
C MET A 3 -6.65 8.03 -6.78
N ILE A 4 -7.07 9.16 -6.25
CA ILE A 4 -6.61 9.69 -4.97
C ILE A 4 -7.74 9.61 -3.95
N TRP A 5 -7.42 9.11 -2.75
CA TRP A 5 -8.35 9.07 -1.62
C TRP A 5 -7.83 9.89 -0.45
N THR A 6 -8.78 10.58 0.20
CA THR A 6 -8.61 11.13 1.54
C THR A 6 -8.95 10.05 2.56
N VAL A 7 -8.12 9.87 3.58
CA VAL A 7 -8.35 8.88 4.63
C VAL A 7 -8.97 9.58 5.83
N ILE A 8 -10.18 9.17 6.19
CA ILE A 8 -10.94 9.71 7.32
C ILE A 8 -11.03 8.64 8.41
N ALA A 9 -10.70 9.01 9.64
CA ALA A 9 -10.85 8.11 10.78
C ALA A 9 -12.34 7.97 11.13
N PRO A 10 -12.90 6.75 11.13
CA PRO A 10 -14.35 6.55 11.21
C PRO A 10 -14.96 7.03 12.53
N ARG A 11 -14.24 6.90 13.65
CA ARG A 11 -14.73 7.31 14.98
C ARG A 11 -14.73 8.82 15.17
N THR A 12 -13.68 9.50 14.72
CA THR A 12 -13.50 10.94 14.97
C THR A 12 -13.96 11.81 13.80
N GLN A 13 -14.24 11.20 12.64
CA GLN A 13 -14.57 11.90 11.39
C GLN A 13 -13.51 12.93 10.97
N THR A 14 -12.27 12.73 11.40
CA THR A 14 -11.15 13.62 11.06
C THR A 14 -10.33 13.07 9.91
N ILE A 15 -9.80 13.96 9.08
CA ILE A 15 -8.82 13.60 8.05
C ILE A 15 -7.52 13.17 8.74
N VAL A 16 -7.07 11.95 8.45
CA VAL A 16 -5.87 11.36 9.05
C VAL A 16 -4.86 10.91 8.01
N GLY A 17 -5.05 11.20 6.73
CA GLY A 17 -4.05 10.88 5.70
C GLY A 17 -4.58 10.91 4.29
N SER A 18 -3.75 10.39 3.38
CA SER A 18 -4.10 10.17 1.99
C SER A 18 -3.34 8.96 1.45
N THR A 19 -3.93 8.32 0.44
CA THR A 19 -3.31 7.23 -0.32
C THR A 19 -3.88 7.25 -1.72
N ARG A 20 -3.19 6.64 -2.69
CA ARG A 20 -3.65 6.63 -4.08
C ARG A 20 -3.29 5.36 -4.81
N TYR A 21 -4.03 5.10 -5.89
CA TYR A 21 -3.50 4.37 -7.02
C TYR A 21 -2.77 5.34 -7.93
N LEU A 22 -1.60 4.91 -8.39
CA LEU A 22 -0.77 5.62 -9.33
C LEU A 22 -0.11 4.62 -10.28
N ASN A 23 0.62 5.12 -11.29
CA ASN A 23 1.31 4.29 -12.29
C ASN A 23 0.39 3.22 -12.90
N MET A 24 -0.89 3.58 -13.06
CA MET A 24 -1.95 2.68 -13.49
C MET A 24 -1.74 2.30 -14.95
N ALA A 25 -1.58 1.01 -15.21
CA ALA A 25 -1.53 0.40 -16.53
C ALA A 25 -2.70 -0.57 -16.64
N LEU A 26 -3.90 -0.02 -16.91
CA LEU A 26 -5.14 -0.79 -16.88
C LEU A 26 -5.23 -1.83 -18.01
N SER A 27 -4.60 -1.57 -19.16
CA SER A 27 -4.42 -2.57 -20.22
C SER A 27 -3.68 -3.82 -19.72
N ASP A 28 -2.72 -3.62 -18.83
CA ASP A 28 -1.92 -4.68 -18.22
C ASP A 28 -2.52 -5.17 -16.90
N LYS A 29 -3.69 -4.65 -16.53
CA LYS A 29 -4.41 -4.95 -15.28
C LYS A 29 -3.52 -4.76 -14.04
N ARG A 30 -2.81 -3.62 -13.99
CA ARG A 30 -1.83 -3.31 -12.93
C ARG A 30 -1.96 -1.89 -12.40
N VAL A 31 -1.80 -1.73 -11.09
CA VAL A 31 -1.68 -0.43 -10.42
C VAL A 31 -0.59 -0.48 -9.34
N GLU A 32 -0.13 0.70 -8.91
CA GLU A 32 0.68 0.84 -7.69
C GLU A 32 -0.16 1.50 -6.59
N ILE A 33 -0.08 0.99 -5.36
CA ILE A 33 -0.53 1.73 -4.18
C ILE A 33 0.67 2.46 -3.58
N GLY A 34 0.60 3.78 -3.56
CA GLY A 34 1.69 4.62 -3.08
C GLY A 34 1.22 5.99 -2.60
N TYR A 35 2.20 6.87 -2.39
CA TYR A 35 2.00 8.19 -1.77
C TYR A 35 1.14 8.13 -0.49
N THR A 36 1.23 7.00 0.22
CA THR A 36 0.49 6.77 1.45
C THR A 36 1.19 7.50 2.60
N TRP A 37 0.46 8.41 3.25
CA TRP A 37 0.88 9.01 4.51
C TRP A 37 -0.30 9.07 5.46
N TYR A 38 -0.01 8.94 6.75
CA TYR A 38 -1.00 9.06 7.81
C TYR A 38 -0.48 10.02 8.88
N ALA A 39 -1.39 10.74 9.52
CA ALA A 39 -1.13 11.49 10.74
C ALA A 39 -0.58 10.57 11.84
N ARG A 40 0.26 11.10 12.73
CA ARG A 40 0.87 10.33 13.83
C ARG A 40 -0.18 9.64 14.72
N SER A 41 -1.33 10.27 14.93
CA SER A 41 -2.47 9.70 15.68
C SER A 41 -3.07 8.42 15.06
N ALA A 42 -2.81 8.17 13.78
CA ALA A 42 -3.29 6.99 13.05
C ALA A 42 -2.22 5.90 12.88
N TRP A 43 -1.00 6.10 13.39
CA TRP A 43 0.08 5.13 13.28
C TRP A 43 -0.13 3.96 14.25
N GLY A 44 0.29 2.76 13.83
CA GLY A 44 0.21 1.55 14.66
C GLY A 44 -1.18 0.94 14.84
N GLY A 45 -2.26 1.66 14.49
CA GLY A 45 -3.64 1.18 14.61
C GLY A 45 -4.20 0.53 13.33
N ALA A 46 -5.54 0.42 13.29
CA ALA A 46 -6.30 -0.23 12.22
C ALA A 46 -6.35 0.54 10.89
N ILE A 47 -5.98 1.83 10.86
CA ILE A 47 -6.16 2.69 9.68
C ILE A 47 -5.41 2.14 8.45
N ASN A 48 -4.12 1.83 8.58
CA ASN A 48 -3.36 1.33 7.45
C ASN A 48 -3.86 -0.04 6.94
N PRO A 49 -4.03 -1.09 7.77
CA PRO A 49 -4.58 -2.35 7.27
C PRO A 49 -5.99 -2.19 6.68
N ALA A 50 -6.85 -1.32 7.23
CA ALA A 50 -8.18 -1.06 6.67
C ALA A 50 -8.09 -0.43 5.28
N CYS A 51 -7.24 0.58 5.10
CA CYS A 51 -7.01 1.21 3.80
C CYS A 51 -6.47 0.19 2.78
N LYS A 52 -5.49 -0.64 3.17
CA LYS A 52 -4.93 -1.65 2.27
C LYS A 52 -5.94 -2.75 1.94
N TYR A 53 -6.80 -3.14 2.88
CA TYR A 53 -7.91 -4.05 2.61
C TYR A 53 -8.88 -3.48 1.59
N LEU A 54 -9.36 -2.25 1.78
CA LEU A 54 -10.31 -1.62 0.87
C LEU A 54 -9.71 -1.43 -0.54
N LEU A 55 -8.47 -0.96 -0.61
CA LEU A 55 -7.78 -0.78 -1.89
C LEU A 55 -7.49 -2.11 -2.56
N CYS A 56 -6.99 -3.13 -1.87
CA CYS A 56 -6.73 -4.42 -2.54
C CYS A 56 -8.03 -5.10 -2.96
N THR A 57 -9.09 -5.02 -2.14
CA THR A 57 -10.42 -5.55 -2.50
C THR A 57 -10.95 -4.88 -3.76
N TYR A 58 -10.94 -3.55 -3.83
CA TYR A 58 -11.39 -2.84 -5.02
C TYR A 58 -10.54 -3.20 -6.26
N GLY A 59 -9.22 -3.28 -6.11
CA GLY A 59 -8.32 -3.62 -7.20
C GLY A 59 -8.53 -5.04 -7.75
N PHE A 60 -8.56 -6.04 -6.88
CA PHE A 60 -8.65 -7.45 -7.30
C PHE A 60 -10.07 -7.90 -7.61
N GLU A 61 -11.08 -7.43 -6.86
CA GLU A 61 -12.46 -7.94 -6.95
C GLU A 61 -13.37 -7.05 -7.78
N THR A 62 -13.05 -5.75 -7.95
CA THR A 62 -13.86 -4.84 -8.77
C THR A 62 -13.19 -4.52 -10.10
N LEU A 63 -11.92 -4.10 -10.06
CA LEU A 63 -11.16 -3.78 -11.27
C LEU A 63 -10.56 -5.03 -11.95
N MET A 64 -10.66 -6.20 -11.32
CA MET A 64 -10.13 -7.48 -11.82
C MET A 64 -8.65 -7.38 -12.22
N LEU A 65 -7.86 -6.67 -11.41
CA LEU A 65 -6.43 -6.48 -11.64
C LEU A 65 -5.68 -7.79 -11.48
N ASN A 66 -4.62 -7.98 -12.26
CA ASN A 66 -3.68 -9.08 -12.09
C ASN A 66 -2.69 -8.80 -10.97
N ARG A 67 -2.39 -7.52 -10.72
CA ARG A 67 -1.24 -7.10 -9.91
C ARG A 67 -1.44 -5.75 -9.23
N ILE A 68 -1.05 -5.68 -7.97
CA ILE A 68 -0.91 -4.44 -7.20
C ILE A 68 0.52 -4.31 -6.69
N GLU A 69 1.16 -3.18 -6.98
CA GLU A 69 2.53 -2.88 -6.57
C GLU A 69 2.59 -2.01 -5.33
N LEU A 70 3.64 -2.19 -4.53
CA LEU A 70 4.01 -1.28 -3.46
C LEU A 70 5.51 -1.02 -3.52
N LYS A 71 5.90 0.25 -3.34
CA LYS A 71 7.30 0.67 -3.41
C LYS A 71 7.67 1.46 -2.18
N THR A 72 8.88 1.25 -1.69
CA THR A 72 9.42 2.04 -0.58
C THR A 72 10.91 2.27 -0.74
N ASP A 73 11.44 3.28 -0.06
CA ASP A 73 12.88 3.48 0.07
C ASP A 73 13.48 2.31 0.87
N ALA A 74 14.64 1.81 0.44
CA ALA A 74 15.35 0.72 1.12
C ALA A 74 15.68 1.03 2.59
N ARG A 75 15.87 2.31 2.92
CA ARG A 75 16.12 2.82 4.28
C ARG A 75 14.88 2.82 5.16
N ASN A 76 13.68 2.79 4.57
CA ASN A 76 12.42 2.86 5.33
C ASN A 76 12.01 1.47 5.84
N ALA A 77 12.71 1.00 6.86
CA ALA A 77 12.48 -0.30 7.48
C ALA A 77 11.03 -0.51 7.95
N ARG A 78 10.39 0.55 8.48
CA ARG A 78 9.00 0.51 8.92
C ARG A 78 8.03 0.22 7.78
N SER A 79 8.18 0.91 6.66
CA SER A 79 7.33 0.67 5.49
C SER A 79 7.57 -0.72 4.91
N ARG A 80 8.84 -1.15 4.81
CA ARG A 80 9.18 -2.51 4.36
C ARG A 80 8.54 -3.58 5.24
N ALA A 81 8.63 -3.45 6.55
CA ALA A 81 7.98 -4.38 7.49
C ALA A 81 6.45 -4.35 7.36
N ALA A 82 5.84 -3.17 7.20
CA ALA A 82 4.40 -3.05 7.02
C ALA A 82 3.91 -3.68 5.71
N ILE A 83 4.67 -3.53 4.62
CA ILE A 83 4.38 -4.14 3.31
C ILE A 83 4.59 -5.66 3.37
N ALA A 84 5.67 -6.14 4.00
CA ALA A 84 5.87 -7.58 4.18
C ALA A 84 4.76 -8.21 5.05
N LYS A 85 4.35 -7.54 6.15
CA LYS A 85 3.23 -7.98 7.02
C LYS A 85 1.87 -7.92 6.32
N LEU A 86 1.74 -7.21 5.19
CA LEU A 86 0.56 -7.29 4.33
C LEU A 86 0.46 -8.67 3.65
N GLY A 87 1.59 -9.34 3.43
CA GLY A 87 1.71 -10.52 2.58
C GLY A 87 2.20 -10.20 1.16
N ALA A 88 2.66 -8.96 0.91
CA ALA A 88 3.26 -8.61 -0.36
C ALA A 88 4.69 -9.19 -0.48
N ARG A 89 5.01 -9.72 -1.65
CA ARG A 89 6.30 -10.35 -1.94
C ARG A 89 7.31 -9.30 -2.42
N GLN A 90 8.53 -9.32 -1.87
CA GLN A 90 9.63 -8.49 -2.36
C GLN A 90 10.18 -9.07 -3.67
N GLU A 91 10.32 -8.24 -4.70
CA GLU A 91 10.78 -8.69 -6.02
C GLU A 91 12.18 -8.20 -6.38
N GLY A 92 12.59 -7.05 -5.86
CA GLY A 92 13.91 -6.52 -6.15
C GLY A 92 14.17 -5.15 -5.55
N ILE A 93 15.41 -4.70 -5.72
CA ILE A 93 15.86 -3.36 -5.33
C ILE A 93 16.47 -2.69 -6.55
N PHE A 94 15.86 -1.58 -6.97
CA PHE A 94 16.43 -0.72 -8.00
C PHE A 94 17.41 0.24 -7.33
N ARG A 95 18.70 0.00 -7.58
CA ARG A 95 19.80 0.80 -7.02
C ARG A 95 19.85 2.17 -7.71
N GLN A 96 20.06 3.23 -6.93
CA GLN A 96 20.07 4.61 -7.39
C GLN A 96 18.87 4.97 -8.30
N HIS A 97 17.69 4.43 -7.96
CA HIS A 97 16.50 4.53 -8.79
C HIS A 97 16.08 5.98 -9.06
N MET A 98 16.19 6.86 -8.05
CA MET A 98 15.78 8.27 -8.19
C MET A 98 16.35 9.18 -7.11
N ILE A 99 16.31 10.49 -7.37
CA ILE A 99 16.54 11.53 -6.36
C ILE A 99 15.19 11.89 -5.73
N VAL A 100 15.11 11.83 -4.40
CA VAL A 100 13.91 12.20 -3.64
C VAL A 100 14.05 13.59 -3.01
N GLN A 101 13.00 14.05 -2.33
CA GLN A 101 13.01 15.31 -1.58
C GLN A 101 14.24 15.41 -0.67
N GLY A 102 14.89 16.58 -0.67
CA GLY A 102 16.14 16.80 0.05
C GLY A 102 17.41 16.37 -0.71
N GLY A 103 17.29 15.95 -1.98
CA GLY A 103 18.45 15.63 -2.82
C GLY A 103 19.03 14.23 -2.57
N HIS A 104 18.39 13.41 -1.73
CA HIS A 104 18.89 12.07 -1.43
C HIS A 104 18.68 11.12 -2.60
N ILE A 105 19.71 10.34 -2.94
CA ILE A 105 19.59 9.21 -3.87
C ILE A 105 18.90 8.05 -3.16
N ARG A 106 17.84 7.51 -3.78
CA ARG A 106 17.01 6.43 -3.24
C ARG A 106 17.24 5.13 -3.99
N ASP A 107 17.52 4.08 -3.22
CA ASP A 107 17.29 2.70 -3.63
C ASP A 107 15.83 2.34 -3.39
N THR A 108 15.14 1.86 -4.43
CA THR A 108 13.71 1.53 -4.34
C THR A 108 13.50 0.04 -4.23
N VAL A 109 12.88 -0.39 -3.14
CA VAL A 109 12.45 -1.78 -2.95
C VAL A 109 11.06 -1.93 -3.55
N TYR A 110 10.93 -2.89 -4.47
CA TYR A 110 9.69 -3.24 -5.14
C TYR A 110 9.05 -4.45 -4.46
N PHE A 111 7.75 -4.34 -4.20
CA PHE A 111 6.89 -5.40 -3.72
C PHE A 111 5.65 -5.52 -4.59
N SER A 112 5.02 -6.69 -4.56
CA SER A 112 3.76 -6.94 -5.24
C SER A 112 2.83 -7.88 -4.46
N VAL A 113 1.55 -7.81 -4.80
CA VAL A 113 0.58 -8.87 -4.61
C VAL A 113 -0.02 -9.16 -5.98
N ILE A 114 -0.14 -10.43 -6.34
CA ILE A 114 -0.83 -10.86 -7.56
C ILE A 114 -2.20 -11.49 -7.25
N ALA A 115 -3.08 -11.54 -8.25
CA ALA A 115 -4.45 -12.01 -8.07
C ALA A 115 -4.57 -13.39 -7.39
N PRO A 116 -3.76 -14.42 -7.71
CA PRO A 116 -3.80 -15.71 -7.01
C PRO A 116 -3.42 -15.63 -5.52
N GLU A 117 -2.62 -14.64 -5.12
CA GLU A 117 -2.20 -14.44 -3.72
C GLU A 117 -3.26 -13.65 -2.92
N TRP A 118 -4.18 -12.96 -3.60
CA TRP A 118 -5.14 -12.08 -2.95
C TRP A 118 -6.00 -12.76 -1.88
N PRO A 119 -6.57 -13.98 -2.07
CA PRO A 119 -7.37 -14.62 -1.02
C PRO A 119 -6.62 -14.78 0.31
N GLU A 120 -5.35 -15.16 0.27
CA GLU A 120 -4.50 -15.29 1.46
C GLU A 120 -4.19 -13.93 2.10
N VAL A 121 -3.83 -12.95 1.27
CA VAL A 121 -3.58 -11.57 1.71
C VAL A 121 -4.83 -10.95 2.35
N LYS A 122 -6.01 -11.18 1.77
CA LYS A 122 -7.31 -10.73 2.28
C LYS A 122 -7.57 -11.31 3.67
N ALA A 123 -7.39 -12.62 3.84
CA ALA A 123 -7.57 -13.29 5.12
C ALA A 123 -6.65 -12.70 6.21
N ARG A 124 -5.36 -12.51 5.91
CA ARG A 124 -4.39 -11.88 6.83
C ARG A 124 -4.79 -10.46 7.23
N LEU A 125 -5.30 -9.66 6.29
CA LEU A 125 -5.79 -8.32 6.56
C LEU A 125 -7.01 -8.32 7.47
N LEU A 126 -7.96 -9.22 7.24
CA LEU A 126 -9.16 -9.36 8.08
C LEU A 126 -8.80 -9.78 9.50
N THR A 127 -7.88 -10.75 9.68
CA THR A 127 -7.38 -11.12 11.01
C THR A 127 -6.78 -9.92 11.74
N ARG A 128 -5.91 -9.15 11.07
CA ARG A 128 -5.29 -7.96 11.66
C ARG A 128 -6.30 -6.86 12.01
N LEU A 129 -7.39 -6.76 11.26
CA LEU A 129 -8.46 -5.80 11.54
C LEU A 129 -9.28 -6.23 12.76
N ALA A 130 -9.53 -7.53 12.91
CA ALA A 130 -10.19 -8.08 14.09
C ALA A 130 -9.35 -7.89 15.37
N GLU A 131 -8.02 -8.02 15.28
CA GLU A 131 -7.10 -7.79 16.41
C GLU A 131 -6.93 -6.30 16.80
N ALA A 132 -7.24 -5.38 15.88
CA ALA A 132 -7.06 -3.94 16.08
C ALA A 132 -8.33 -3.18 16.50
N GLY A 133 -9.47 -3.89 16.55
CA GLY A 133 -10.76 -3.40 17.05
C GLY A 133 -10.90 -3.62 18.54
#